data_AF-E9GU38-F1
#
_entry.id   AF-E9GU38-F1
#
_cell.length_a   1.000
_cell.length_b   1.000
_cell.length_c   1.000
_cell.angle_alpha   90.00
_cell.angle_beta   90.00
_cell.angle_gamma   90.00
#
_symmetry.space_group_name_H-M   'P 1'
#
loop_
_entity.id
_entity.type
_entity.pdbx_description
1 polymer ?
#
loop_
_entity_poly.entity_id
_entity_poly.type
_entity_poly.pdbx_seq_one_letter_code
_entity_poly.pdbx_strand_id
1 'polypeptide(L)' 'MRSMLILLCFVLAVAFLVEAEDVTVGKNPCTWGPSFWCASSENAAKCGSEAIKYCESVKWNVE' A
#
# COMPACT_ATOMS: atom_id res chain seq x y z
N MET A 1 7.03 -13.13 -35.74
CA MET A 1 7.72 -11.84 -36.05
C MET A 1 6.88 -10.64 -35.64
N ARG A 2 5.68 -10.41 -36.22
CA ARG A 2 4.82 -9.25 -35.88
C ARG A 2 4.28 -9.29 -34.44
N SER A 3 3.88 -10.47 -33.95
CA SER A 3 3.42 -10.68 -32.57
C SER A 3 4.53 -10.47 -31.52
N MET A 4 5.78 -10.83 -31.85
CA MET A 4 6.94 -10.55 -31.00
C MET A 4 7.21 -9.04 -30.88
N LEU A 5 7.05 -8.30 -31.98
CA LEU A 5 7.21 -6.86 -31.98
C LEU A 5 6.11 -6.16 -31.16
N ILE A 6 4.87 -6.66 -31.24
CA ILE A 6 3.76 -6.17 -30.43
C ILE A 6 4.04 -6.38 -28.94
N LEU A 7 4.41 -7.60 -28.54
CA LEU A 7 4.74 -7.91 -27.13
C LEU A 7 5.88 -7.03 -26.61
N LEU A 8 6.92 -6.81 -27.42
CA LEU A 8 8.05 -5.97 -27.05
C LEU A 8 7.63 -4.49 -26.89
N CYS A 9 6.78 -3.97 -27.78
CA CYS A 9 6.21 -2.63 -27.64
C CYS A 9 5.33 -2.48 -26.38
N PHE A 10 4.54 -3.50 -26.04
CA PHE A 10 3.71 -3.50 -24.82
C PHE A 10 4.58 -3.49 -23.55
N VAL A 11 5.63 -4.30 -23.49
CA VAL A 11 6.55 -4.33 -22.35
C VAL A 11 7.27 -2.99 -22.19
N LEU A 12 7.76 -2.41 -23.29
CA LEU A 12 8.36 -1.07 -23.26
C LEU A 12 7.35 -0.03 -22.77
N ALA A 13 6.13 -0.01 -23.30
CA ALA A 13 5.09 0.92 -22.86
C ALA A 13 4.77 0.79 -21.36
N VAL A 14 4.63 -0.43 -20.83
CA VAL A 14 4.35 -0.67 -19.41
C VAL A 14 5.52 -0.23 -18.51
N ALA A 15 6.77 -0.48 -18.94
CA ALA A 15 7.95 -0.05 -18.20
C ALA A 15 8.05 1.48 -18.07
N PHE A 16 7.55 2.23 -19.05
CA PHE A 16 7.48 3.70 -18.99
C PHE A 16 6.36 4.24 -18.08
N LEU A 17 5.33 3.44 -17.78
CA LEU A 17 4.18 3.83 -16.96
C LEU A 17 4.32 3.44 -15.47
N VAL A 18 5.33 2.63 -15.13
CA VAL A 18 5.66 2.34 -13.73
C VAL A 18 6.40 3.54 -13.15
N GLU A 19 5.68 4.38 -12.42
CA GLU A 19 6.27 5.21 -11.40
C GLU A 19 6.60 4.29 -10.22
N ALA A 20 7.89 4.08 -9.97
CA ALA A 20 8.34 3.35 -8.79
C ALA A 20 7.96 4.18 -7.56
N GLU A 21 6.89 3.79 -6.88
CA GLU A 21 6.61 4.28 -5.54
C GLU A 21 7.80 3.92 -4.64
N ASP A 22 8.39 4.92 -4.00
CA ASP A 22 9.50 4.77 -3.06
C ASP A 22 9.07 3.87 -1.89
N VAL A 23 9.31 2.56 -2.02
CA VAL A 23 9.04 1.54 -0.98
C VAL A 23 10.08 1.65 0.14
N THR A 24 10.23 2.84 0.72
CA THR A 24 11.01 3.03 1.93
C THR A 24 10.15 2.62 3.12
N VAL A 25 10.40 1.40 3.60
CA VAL A 25 9.76 0.87 4.81
C VAL A 25 10.03 1.85 5.97
N GLY A 26 8.96 2.28 6.64
CA GLY A 26 9.06 3.16 7.80
C GLY A 26 8.88 4.66 7.52
N LYS A 27 8.90 5.13 6.27
CA LYS A 27 8.58 6.54 5.96
C LYS A 27 7.09 6.83 6.04
N ASN A 28 6.26 5.89 5.60
CA ASN A 28 4.82 5.94 5.75
C ASN A 28 4.42 5.33 7.11
N PRO A 29 3.84 6.07 8.07
CA PRO A 29 3.43 5.55 9.38
C PRO A 29 2.47 4.36 9.30
N CYS A 30 1.70 4.25 8.21
CA CYS A 30 0.79 3.12 7.99
C CYS A 30 1.53 1.79 7.73
N THR A 31 2.83 1.85 7.46
CA THR A 31 3.71 0.66 7.32
C THR A 31 4.29 0.19 8.65
N TRP A 32 4.09 0.93 9.75
CA TRP A 32 4.62 0.55 11.08
C TRP A 32 3.85 -0.59 11.75
N GLY A 33 2.69 -0.95 11.19
CA GLY A 33 1.89 -2.08 11.66
C GLY A 33 0.79 -1.70 12.67
N PRO A 34 -0.11 -2.66 12.99
CA PRO A 34 -1.35 -2.40 13.72
C PRO A 34 -1.18 -1.74 15.08
N SER A 35 -0.07 -1.99 15.75
CA SER A 35 0.26 -1.34 17.03
C SER A 35 0.35 0.18 16.92
N PHE A 36 0.72 0.74 15.76
CA PHE A 36 0.71 2.19 15.54
C PHE A 36 -0.69 2.72 15.19
N TRP A 37 -1.32 2.16 14.17
CA TRP A 37 -2.58 2.71 13.67
C TRP A 37 -3.79 2.37 14.55
N CYS A 38 -3.76 1.27 15.31
CA CYS A 38 -4.75 1.00 16.34
C CYS A 38 -4.43 1.63 17.71
N ALA A 39 -3.35 2.41 17.83
CA ALA A 39 -3.11 3.17 19.07
C ALA A 39 -4.10 4.33 19.26
N SER A 40 -4.71 4.82 18.18
CA SER A 40 -5.76 5.85 18.24
C SER A 40 -6.61 5.85 16.97
N SER A 41 -7.85 6.33 17.07
CA SER A 41 -8.73 6.51 15.91
C SER A 41 -8.15 7.46 14.87
N GLU A 42 -7.38 8.46 15.32
CA GLU A 42 -6.73 9.42 14.44
C GLU A 42 -5.58 8.78 13.63
N ASN A 43 -4.80 7.87 14.24
CA ASN A 43 -3.77 7.14 13.52
C ASN A 43 -4.39 6.18 12.50
N ALA A 44 -5.47 5.48 12.87
CA ALA A 44 -6.22 4.65 11.93
C ALA A 44 -6.78 5.47 10.76
N ALA A 45 -7.34 6.64 11.03
CA ALA A 45 -7.88 7.52 9.99
C ALA A 45 -6.80 8.02 9.01
N LYS A 46 -5.58 8.28 9.48
CA LYS A 46 -4.42 8.61 8.61
C LYS A 46 -4.06 7.47 7.66
N CYS A 47 -4.44 6.23 8.01
CA CYS A 47 -4.17 5.02 7.23
C CYS A 47 -5.37 4.49 6.44
N GLY A 48 -6.53 5.14 6.55
CA GLY A 48 -7.71 4.87 5.75
C GLY A 48 -8.77 3.98 6.43
N SER A 49 -9.87 3.74 5.73
CA SER A 49 -11.02 3.01 6.26
C SER A 49 -10.72 1.56 6.61
N GLU A 50 -9.81 0.92 5.88
CA GLU A 50 -9.44 -0.47 6.14
C GLU A 50 -8.69 -0.61 7.48
N ALA A 51 -7.88 0.40 7.81
CA ALA A 51 -7.24 0.48 9.11
C ALA A 51 -8.28 0.64 10.24
N ILE A 52 -9.25 1.53 10.07
CA ILE A 52 -10.34 1.71 11.05
C ILE A 52 -11.13 0.41 11.25
N LYS A 53 -11.57 -0.22 10.16
CA LYS A 53 -12.34 -1.48 10.20
C LYS A 53 -11.57 -2.60 10.90
N TYR A 54 -10.28 -2.72 10.62
CA TYR A 54 -9.46 -3.72 11.31
C TYR A 54 -9.37 -3.41 12.80
N CYS A 55 -9.08 -2.16 13.20
CA CYS A 55 -9.03 -1.80 14.63
C CYS A 55 -10.37 -2.04 15.34
N GLU A 56 -11.49 -1.75 14.69
CA GLU A 56 -12.83 -2.08 15.19
C GLU A 56 -13.03 -3.59 15.36
N SER A 57 -12.58 -4.40 14.38
CA SER A 57 -12.71 -5.86 14.42
C SER A 57 -11.96 -6.50 15.59
N VAL A 58 -10.79 -5.94 15.96
CA VAL A 58 -9.98 -6.37 17.11
C VAL A 58 -10.31 -5.56 18.37
N LYS A 59 -11.37 -4.74 18.35
CA LYS A 59 -11.80 -3.90 19.47
C LYS A 59 -10.68 -3.04 20.05
N TRP A 60 -9.83 -2.48 19.20
CA TRP A 60 -8.68 -1.64 19.55
C TRP A 60 -7.65 -2.32 20.46
N ASN A 61 -7.62 -3.66 20.49
CA ASN A 61 -6.65 -4.46 21.24
C ASN A 61 -5.90 -5.38 20.27
N VAL A 62 -4.72 -4.93 19.84
CA VAL A 62 -3.81 -5.64 18.93
C VAL A 62 -2.75 -6.36 19.76
N GLU A 63 -3.06 -7.59 20.16
CA GLU A 63 -2.10 -8.52 20.80
C GLU A 63 -1.09 -9.10 19.79
#